data_AF-A0A2U8QTU3-F1
#
_entry.id   AF-A0A2U8QTU3-F1
#
_cell.length_a   1.000
_cell.length_b   1.000
_cell.length_c   1.000
_cell.angle_alpha   90.00
_cell.angle_beta   90.00
_cell.angle_gamma   90.00
#
_symmetry.space_group_name_H-M   'P 1'
#
loop_
_entity.id
_entity.type
_entity.pdbx_description
1 polymer ?
#
loop_
_entity_poly.entity_id
_entity_poly.type
_entity_poly.pdbx_seq_one_letter_code
_entity_poly.pdbx_strand_id
1 'polypeptide(L)' 'MPSVHAKPKGFINRISKKADIETKISLELKNETAKILAKSGFDIEQNPIIKDSTREPDYLI' A
#
# COMPACT_ATOMS: atom_id res chain seq x y z
N MET A 1 -13.44 14.25 -2.83
CA MET A 1 -14.03 14.30 -1.47
C MET A 1 -13.31 13.25 -0.63
N PRO A 2 -12.66 13.63 0.48
CA PRO A 2 -12.05 12.67 1.39
C PRO A 2 -13.15 11.76 1.98
N SER A 3 -12.96 10.45 1.89
CA SER A 3 -13.92 9.46 2.39
C SER A 3 -13.27 8.68 3.52
N VAL A 4 -13.88 8.73 4.70
CA VAL A 4 -13.38 8.07 5.93
C VAL A 4 -13.27 6.55 5.75
N HIS A 5 -13.99 6.00 4.76
CA HIS A 5 -14.04 4.58 4.41
C HIS A 5 -13.29 4.25 3.11
N ALA A 6 -12.61 5.24 2.49
CA ALA A 6 -11.79 4.98 1.32
C ALA A 6 -10.71 3.96 1.67
N LYS A 7 -10.57 2.97 0.79
CA LYS A 7 -9.56 1.92 0.89
C LYS A 7 -8.66 2.02 -0.33
N PRO A 8 -7.34 1.83 -0.16
CA PRO A 8 -6.45 1.72 -1.29
C PRO A 8 -6.84 0.49 -2.12
N LYS A 9 -6.63 0.58 -3.44
CA LYS A 9 -6.80 -0.50 -4.40
C LYS A 9 -5.55 -1.40 -4.42
N GLY A 10 -5.62 -2.52 -5.13
CA GLY A 10 -4.48 -3.42 -5.33
C GLY A 10 -4.28 -4.42 -4.18
N PHE A 11 -3.04 -4.88 -4.02
CA PHE A 11 -2.70 -5.96 -3.09
C PHE A 11 -2.06 -5.41 -1.81
N ILE A 12 -2.73 -5.64 -0.68
CA ILE A 12 -2.22 -5.27 0.64
C ILE A 12 -0.96 -6.10 0.95
N ASN A 13 0.08 -5.46 1.48
CA ASN A 13 1.30 -6.15 1.90
C ASN A 13 0.99 -7.15 3.01
N ARG A 14 1.27 -8.44 2.75
CA ARG A 14 1.08 -9.52 3.72
C ARG A 14 2.32 -9.66 4.59
N ILE A 15 2.12 -9.56 5.89
CA ILE A 15 3.20 -9.65 6.87
C ILE A 15 3.37 -11.11 7.28
N SER A 16 4.49 -11.71 6.93
CA SER A 16 4.83 -13.07 7.35
C SER A 16 5.14 -13.12 8.85
N LYS A 17 4.64 -14.14 9.55
CA LYS A 17 4.98 -14.37 10.97
C LYS A 17 6.48 -14.57 11.18
N LYS A 18 7.18 -15.09 10.16
CA LYS A 18 8.63 -15.36 10.18
C LYS A 18 9.50 -14.16 9.80
N ALA A 19 8.90 -13.03 9.36
CA ALA A 19 9.66 -11.84 9.04
C ALA A 19 10.31 -11.25 10.31
N ASP A 20 11.49 -10.66 10.13
CA ASP A 20 12.16 -9.84 11.14
C ASP A 20 11.32 -8.61 11.51
N ILE A 21 11.62 -8.03 12.68
CA ILE A 21 10.82 -6.94 13.25
C ILE A 21 10.85 -5.70 12.35
N GLU A 22 12.00 -5.39 11.74
CA GLU A 22 12.17 -4.23 10.86
C GLU A 22 11.30 -4.37 9.61
N THR A 23 11.32 -5.54 8.97
CA THR A 23 10.48 -5.85 7.82
C THR A 23 8.99 -5.80 8.17
N LYS A 24 8.60 -6.30 9.36
CA LYS A 24 7.21 -6.21 9.84
C LYS A 24 6.77 -4.75 9.97
N ILE A 25 7.55 -3.92 10.67
CA ILE A 25 7.24 -2.50 10.87
C ILE A 25 7.17 -1.77 9.52
N SER A 26 8.10 -2.04 8.61
CA SER A 26 8.10 -1.43 7.27
C SER A 26 6.81 -1.76 6.50
N LEU A 27 6.39 -3.02 6.49
CA LEU A 27 5.16 -3.44 5.80
C LEU A 27 3.88 -2.89 6.46
N GLU A 28 3.85 -2.77 7.79
CA GLU A 28 2.74 -2.14 8.52
C GLU A 28 2.62 -0.66 8.17
N LEU A 29 3.73 0.07 8.23
CA LEU A 29 3.76 1.49 7.87
C LEU A 29 3.31 1.69 6.43
N LYS A 30 3.77 0.83 5.51
CA LYS A 30 3.35 0.91 4.10
C LYS A 30 1.83 0.79 3.95
N ASN A 31 1.23 -0.20 4.62
CA ASN A 31 -0.22 -0.39 4.58
C ASN A 31 -0.98 0.77 5.24
N GLU A 32 -0.47 1.33 6.33
CA GLU A 32 -1.10 2.49 6.99
C GLU A 32 -1.00 3.76 6.14
N THR A 33 0.15 4.02 5.50
CA THR A 33 0.32 5.16 4.59
C THR A 33 -0.69 5.11 3.43
N ALA A 34 -0.86 3.93 2.81
CA ALA A 34 -1.84 3.77 1.73
C ALA A 34 -3.28 4.06 2.19
N LYS A 35 -3.66 3.62 3.41
CA LYS A 35 -4.96 3.92 4.00
C LYS A 35 -5.13 5.41 4.26
N ILE A 36 -4.11 6.08 4.82
CA ILE A 36 -4.17 7.52 5.12
C ILE A 36 -4.39 8.30 3.83
N LEU A 37 -3.60 8.03 2.80
CA LEU A 37 -3.68 8.73 1.52
C LEU A 37 -5.02 8.46 0.80
N ALA A 38 -5.52 7.22 0.84
CA ALA A 38 -6.86 6.90 0.32
C ALA A 38 -7.95 7.70 1.06
N LYS A 39 -7.88 7.78 2.39
CA LYS A 39 -8.82 8.59 3.21
C LYS A 39 -8.72 10.08 2.92
N SER A 40 -7.51 10.58 2.64
CA SER A 40 -7.27 11.96 2.20
C SER A 40 -7.90 12.27 0.83
N GLY A 41 -8.34 11.26 0.09
CA GLY A 41 -9.04 11.40 -1.18
C GLY A 41 -8.18 11.16 -2.41
N PHE A 42 -6.97 10.61 -2.26
CA PHE A 42 -6.14 10.15 -3.37
C PHE A 42 -6.58 8.75 -3.84
N ASP A 43 -6.48 8.49 -5.15
CA ASP A 43 -6.75 7.16 -5.71
C ASP A 43 -5.46 6.32 -5.67
N ILE A 44 -5.19 5.72 -4.51
CA ILE A 44 -3.99 4.91 -4.33
C ILE A 44 -4.22 3.45 -4.70
N GLU A 45 -3.30 2.89 -5.48
CA GLU A 45 -3.14 1.46 -5.71
C GLU A 45 -1.84 0.96 -5.08
N GLN A 46 -1.92 -0.02 -4.18
CA GLN A 46 -0.77 -0.70 -3.59
C GLN A 46 -0.29 -1.85 -4.47
N ASN A 47 1.02 -1.98 -4.63
CA ASN A 47 1.66 -3.01 -5.46
C ASN A 47 1.02 -3.09 -6.87
N PRO A 48 0.96 -1.97 -7.62
CA PRO A 48 0.36 -1.92 -8.94
C PRO A 48 1.17 -2.78 -9.93
N ILE A 49 0.47 -3.45 -10.83
CA ILE A 49 1.10 -4.18 -11.94
C ILE A 49 1.26 -3.21 -13.11
N ILE A 50 2.47 -2.69 -13.30
CA ILE A 50 2.77 -1.83 -14.45
C ILE A 50 3.11 -2.73 -15.64
N LYS A 51 2.22 -2.79 -16.64
CA LYS A 51 2.50 -3.48 -17.89
C LYS A 51 3.76 -2.89 -18.53
N ASP A 52 4.63 -3.77 -19.03
CA ASP A 52 5.89 -3.45 -19.71
C ASP A 52 7.01 -2.87 -18.81
N SER A 53 6.89 -3.03 -17.48
CA SER A 53 7.92 -2.64 -16.52
C SER A 53 8.31 -3.81 -15.62
N THR A 54 9.61 -3.94 -15.34
CA THR A 54 10.14 -4.85 -14.30
C THR A 54 10.20 -4.20 -12.92
N ARG A 55 9.80 -2.92 -12.81
CA ARG A 55 9.74 -2.22 -11.53
C ARG A 55 8.46 -2.59 -10.79
N GLU A 56 8.62 -2.85 -9.51
CA GLU A 56 7.54 -3.13 -8.55
C GLU A 56 7.47 -1.97 -7.56
N PRO A 57 6.83 -0.84 -7.92
CA PRO A 57 6.69 0.28 -7.00
C PRO A 57 5.72 -0.08 -5.87
N ASP A 58 5.92 0.53 -4.71
CA ASP A 58 5.04 0.31 -3.55
C ASP A 58 3.62 0.87 -3.78
N TYR A 59 3.50 2.00 -4.48
CA TYR A 59 2.25 2.70 -4.74
C TYR A 59 2.17 3.29 -6.16
N LEU A 60 0.96 3.37 -6.68
CA LEU A 60 0.54 4.30 -7.72
C LEU A 60 -0.48 5.27 -7.11
N ILE A 61 -0.33 6.57 -7.36
CA ILE A 61 -1.15 7.67 -6.80
C ILE A 61 -1.63 8.55 -7.95
#